data_AF-A0A5C6XJD3-F1
#
_entry.id   AF-A0A5C6XJD3-F1
#
_cell.length_a   1.000
_cell.length_b   1.000
_cell.length_c   1.000
_cell.angle_alpha   90.00
_cell.angle_beta   90.00
_cell.angle_gamma   90.00
#
_symmetry.space_group_name_H-M   'P 1'
#
loop_
_entity.id
_entity.type
_entity.pdbx_description
1 polymer ?
#
loop_
_entity_poly.entity_id
_entity_poly.type
_entity_poly.pdbx_seq_one_letter_code
_entity_poly.pdbx_strand_id
1 'polypeptide(L)'
;MSGLHFDSVLFLCVANSARSQMAEGLARGIFGDAVRVQSAGSAPSSVNPFAVKAMAELEIDLTDHSSKSVDTIDPQSVDLVITLCAEEVCPVFLSNAARMHWPLQDPDRKNEDLSDDERLSHFRTARDQIRRRLEVLAALREVGEGLEPQEFHASIRVPDLAAGARFYAWLLGVTPKAWTHRYVTFVSEALRTNFVLLVSDGKELHQDTLYHLGVDVGSRQAVIDAHHRARNAGWTIHKPARTTWRGTPLHELWLKDPGGNLIEIYARLTDAELGEMPADQEPLVLAEA
;
A
#
# COMPACT_ATOMS: atom_id res chain seq x y z
N MET A 1 12.54 -9.28 5.83
CA MET A 1 11.12 -9.47 5.48
C MET A 1 10.43 -8.12 5.46
N SER A 2 9.72 -7.81 4.37
CA SER A 2 9.21 -6.45 4.05
C SER A 2 7.71 -6.26 4.32
N GLY A 3 7.02 -7.24 4.90
CA GLY A 3 5.60 -7.18 5.28
C GLY A 3 5.37 -6.83 6.75
N LEU A 4 4.10 -6.59 7.10
CA LEU A 4 3.69 -6.52 8.51
C LEU A 4 3.62 -7.95 9.07
N HIS A 5 4.33 -8.18 10.16
CA HIS A 5 4.32 -9.46 10.87
C HIS A 5 3.66 -9.28 12.23
N PHE A 6 2.58 -10.01 12.45
CA PHE A 6 1.88 -10.11 13.73
C PHE A 6 1.06 -11.40 13.75
N ASP A 7 1.07 -12.05 14.90
CA ASP A 7 0.30 -13.27 15.19
C ASP A 7 -0.87 -12.96 16.14
N SER A 8 -0.90 -11.75 16.69
CA SER A 8 -1.95 -11.28 17.59
C SER A 8 -2.27 -9.80 17.40
N VAL A 9 -3.56 -9.46 17.46
CA VAL A 9 -4.05 -8.09 17.32
C VAL A 9 -5.09 -7.73 18.38
N LEU A 10 -4.95 -6.53 18.96
CA LEU A 10 -5.86 -5.96 19.95
C LEU A 10 -6.54 -4.69 19.41
N PHE A 11 -7.87 -4.70 19.33
CA PHE A 11 -8.68 -3.53 19.00
C PHE A 11 -9.12 -2.78 20.26
N LEU A 12 -8.75 -1.52 20.38
CA LEU A 12 -9.08 -0.67 21.52
C LEU A 12 -10.05 0.45 21.16
N CYS A 13 -11.06 0.61 22.00
CA CYS A 13 -11.86 1.84 22.08
C CYS A 13 -12.18 2.15 23.56
N VAL A 14 -12.98 3.17 23.85
CA VAL A 14 -13.33 3.50 25.24
C VAL A 14 -14.22 2.42 25.86
N ALA A 15 -15.38 2.15 25.25
CA ALA A 15 -16.44 1.37 25.88
C ALA A 15 -16.43 -0.13 25.57
N ASN A 16 -15.57 -0.58 24.64
CA ASN A 16 -15.60 -1.93 24.09
C ASN A 16 -17.01 -2.43 23.71
N SER A 17 -17.81 -1.55 23.10
CA SER A 17 -19.25 -1.74 22.89
C SER A 17 -19.63 -1.88 21.42
N ALA A 18 -19.07 -1.06 20.54
CA ALA A 18 -19.42 -1.01 19.11
C ALA A 18 -18.22 -1.24 18.18
N ARG A 19 -17.43 -0.19 17.91
CA ARG A 19 -16.31 -0.18 16.95
C ARG A 19 -15.36 -1.38 17.13
N SER A 20 -14.86 -1.59 18.34
CA SER A 20 -13.90 -2.64 18.66
C SER A 20 -14.51 -4.05 18.61
N GLN A 21 -15.81 -4.19 18.89
CA GLN A 21 -16.53 -5.47 18.80
C GLN A 21 -16.75 -5.87 17.33
N MET A 22 -17.18 -4.91 16.50
CA MET A 22 -17.28 -5.14 15.05
C MET A 22 -15.91 -5.45 14.44
N ALA A 23 -14.84 -4.76 14.89
CA ALA A 23 -13.48 -5.04 14.46
C ALA A 23 -13.02 -6.46 14.87
N GLU A 24 -13.27 -6.90 16.10
CA GLU A 24 -12.97 -8.26 16.54
C GLU A 24 -13.71 -9.31 15.69
N GLY A 25 -15.00 -9.13 15.46
CA GLY A 25 -15.81 -10.05 14.63
C GLY A 25 -15.32 -10.13 13.18
N LEU A 26 -15.12 -8.99 12.52
CA LEU A 26 -14.60 -8.93 11.14
C LEU A 26 -13.20 -9.55 11.04
N ALA A 27 -12.31 -9.20 11.97
CA ALA A 27 -10.93 -9.66 11.94
C ALA A 27 -10.81 -11.17 12.17
N ARG A 28 -11.64 -11.76 13.04
CA ARG A 28 -11.70 -13.23 13.19
C ARG A 28 -12.10 -13.92 11.89
N GLY A 29 -13.07 -13.37 11.16
CA GLY A 29 -13.47 -13.90 9.85
C GLY A 29 -12.39 -13.76 8.78
N ILE A 30 -11.66 -12.63 8.76
CA ILE A 30 -10.65 -12.34 7.75
C ILE A 30 -9.33 -13.10 8.01
N PHE A 31 -8.88 -13.17 9.25
CA PHE A 31 -7.61 -13.80 9.60
C PHE A 31 -7.73 -15.28 9.98
N GLY A 32 -8.93 -15.75 10.32
CA GLY A 32 -9.14 -17.11 10.81
C GLY A 32 -8.25 -17.43 12.01
N ASP A 33 -7.72 -18.65 12.04
CA ASP A 33 -6.83 -19.12 13.11
C ASP A 33 -5.39 -18.60 12.99
N ALA A 34 -5.05 -17.88 11.91
CA ALA A 34 -3.70 -17.38 11.68
C ALA A 34 -3.36 -16.14 12.53
N VAL A 35 -4.35 -15.51 13.18
CA VAL A 35 -4.15 -14.38 14.09
C VAL A 35 -5.05 -14.53 15.30
N ARG A 36 -4.47 -14.40 16.50
CA ARG A 36 -5.23 -14.23 17.72
C ARG A 36 -5.83 -12.83 17.78
N VAL A 37 -7.16 -12.74 17.68
CA VAL A 37 -7.89 -11.47 17.67
C VAL A 37 -8.55 -11.19 19.02
N GLN A 38 -8.32 -9.99 19.56
CA GLN A 38 -8.93 -9.51 20.79
C GLN A 38 -9.45 -8.08 20.63
N SER A 39 -10.43 -7.67 21.45
CA SER A 39 -10.77 -6.27 21.66
C SER A 39 -10.91 -5.92 23.13
N ALA A 40 -10.73 -4.66 23.51
CA ALA A 40 -10.95 -4.21 24.89
C ALA A 40 -11.25 -2.72 24.98
N GLY A 41 -11.53 -2.22 26.18
CA GLY A 41 -11.72 -0.79 26.42
C GLY A 41 -11.39 -0.36 27.84
N SER A 42 -11.24 0.96 28.04
CA SER A 42 -10.89 1.55 29.34
C SER A 42 -12.08 1.64 30.29
N ALA A 43 -13.29 1.76 29.74
CA ALA A 43 -14.53 1.83 30.49
C ALA A 43 -15.56 0.87 29.85
N PRO A 44 -15.31 -0.46 29.92
CA PRO A 44 -16.16 -1.44 29.26
C PRO A 44 -17.62 -1.33 29.72
N SER A 45 -18.55 -1.56 28.79
CA SER A 45 -19.99 -1.50 29.06
C SER A 45 -20.67 -2.81 28.64
N SER A 46 -21.55 -2.77 27.64
CA SER A 46 -22.17 -3.93 27.01
C SER A 46 -21.96 -3.88 25.50
N VAL A 47 -22.00 -5.04 24.84
CA VAL A 47 -21.99 -5.08 23.38
C VAL A 47 -23.24 -4.38 22.86
N ASN A 48 -23.05 -3.40 21.95
CA ASN A 48 -24.15 -2.58 21.47
C ASN A 48 -25.09 -3.42 20.58
N PRO A 49 -26.42 -3.43 20.82
CA PRO A 49 -27.35 -4.19 19.99
C PRO A 49 -27.34 -3.83 18.51
N PHE A 50 -27.07 -2.57 18.15
CA PHE A 50 -26.94 -2.15 16.75
C PHE A 50 -25.64 -2.63 16.10
N ALA A 51 -24.57 -2.84 16.88
CA ALA A 51 -23.38 -3.52 16.37
C ALA A 51 -23.68 -5.00 16.07
N VAL A 52 -24.41 -5.68 16.95
CA VAL A 52 -24.87 -7.07 16.70
C VAL A 52 -25.74 -7.13 15.44
N LYS A 53 -26.74 -6.24 15.31
CA LYS A 53 -27.61 -6.17 14.11
C LYS A 53 -26.80 -5.91 12.84
N ALA A 54 -25.88 -4.93 12.85
CA ALA A 54 -25.08 -4.60 11.68
C ALA A 54 -24.13 -5.74 11.27
N MET A 55 -23.60 -6.50 12.23
CA MET A 55 -22.73 -7.63 11.93
C MET A 55 -23.50 -8.87 11.46
N ALA A 56 -24.71 -9.09 11.98
CA ALA A 56 -25.59 -10.17 11.54
C ALA A 56 -25.98 -10.04 10.04
N GLU A 57 -26.03 -8.83 9.49
CA GLU A 57 -26.22 -8.61 8.03
C GLU A 57 -25.11 -9.21 7.18
N LEU A 58 -23.92 -9.42 7.75
CA LEU A 58 -22.78 -10.09 7.12
C LEU A 58 -22.62 -11.53 7.62
N GLU A 59 -23.64 -12.08 8.29
CA GLU A 59 -23.62 -13.42 8.88
C GLU A 59 -22.52 -13.61 9.96
N ILE A 60 -22.08 -12.50 10.59
CA ILE A 60 -21.12 -12.52 11.69
C ILE A 60 -21.86 -12.34 13.01
N ASP A 61 -21.84 -13.38 13.84
CA ASP A 61 -22.48 -13.37 15.15
C ASP A 61 -21.57 -12.76 16.22
N LEU A 62 -22.09 -11.75 16.93
CA LEU A 62 -21.45 -11.12 18.08
C LEU A 62 -22.15 -11.42 19.40
N THR A 63 -23.17 -12.28 19.43
CA THR A 63 -23.99 -12.50 20.63
C THR A 63 -23.23 -13.12 21.80
N ASP A 64 -22.23 -13.96 21.51
CA ASP A 64 -21.32 -14.54 22.51
C ASP A 64 -20.14 -13.62 22.88
N HIS A 65 -20.03 -12.45 22.25
CA HIS A 65 -19.01 -11.49 22.64
C HIS A 65 -19.35 -10.83 23.98
N SER A 66 -18.31 -10.39 24.67
CA SER A 66 -18.43 -9.63 25.91
C SER A 66 -17.58 -8.36 25.85
N SER A 67 -18.07 -7.32 26.53
CA SER A 67 -17.31 -6.09 26.73
C SER A 67 -16.32 -6.30 27.86
N LYS A 68 -15.02 -6.10 27.61
CA LYS A 68 -13.93 -6.40 28.56
C LYS A 68 -12.97 -5.24 28.75
N SER A 69 -12.45 -5.12 29.98
CA SER A 69 -11.47 -4.09 30.33
C SER A 69 -10.14 -4.37 29.64
N VAL A 70 -9.45 -3.31 29.23
CA VAL A 70 -8.08 -3.39 28.73
C VAL A 70 -7.11 -3.99 29.77
N ASP A 71 -7.42 -3.83 31.06
CA ASP A 71 -6.59 -4.34 32.16
C ASP A 71 -6.57 -5.87 32.25
N THR A 72 -7.50 -6.56 31.58
CA THR A 72 -7.54 -8.02 31.53
C THR A 72 -6.71 -8.61 30.40
N ILE A 73 -6.16 -7.75 29.52
CA ILE A 73 -5.36 -8.17 28.38
C ILE A 73 -3.90 -8.25 28.81
N ASP A 74 -3.30 -9.44 28.65
CA ASP A 74 -1.87 -9.62 28.82
C ASP A 74 -1.09 -8.82 27.75
N PRO A 75 -0.28 -7.82 28.13
CA PRO A 75 0.52 -7.04 27.17
C PRO A 75 1.53 -7.86 26.38
N GLN A 76 1.95 -9.02 26.90
CA GLN A 76 2.89 -9.90 26.21
C GLN A 76 2.22 -10.77 25.15
N SER A 77 0.89 -10.86 25.13
CA SER A 77 0.14 -11.66 24.16
C SER A 77 -0.34 -10.86 22.95
N VAL A 78 0.23 -9.67 22.71
CA VAL A 78 -0.23 -8.73 21.69
C VAL A 78 0.96 -8.18 20.89
N ASP A 79 0.94 -8.40 19.57
CA ASP A 79 1.97 -7.91 18.65
C ASP A 79 1.56 -6.59 17.98
N LEU A 80 0.24 -6.40 17.77
CA LEU A 80 -0.33 -5.22 17.13
C LEU A 80 -1.51 -4.65 17.93
N VAL A 81 -1.48 -3.36 18.22
CA VAL A 81 -2.58 -2.62 18.84
C VAL A 81 -3.19 -1.65 17.85
N ILE A 82 -4.51 -1.70 17.68
CA ILE A 82 -5.25 -0.80 16.79
C ILE A 82 -6.26 -0.01 17.62
N THR A 83 -6.07 1.30 17.69
CA THR A 83 -6.98 2.23 18.38
C THR A 83 -8.01 2.78 17.40
N LEU A 84 -9.28 2.84 17.84
CA LEU A 84 -10.42 3.12 16.94
C LEU A 84 -11.15 4.45 17.21
N CYS A 85 -10.85 5.13 18.32
CA CYS A 85 -11.55 6.38 18.67
C CYS A 85 -11.04 7.55 17.84
N ALA A 86 -11.94 8.43 17.38
CA ALA A 86 -11.56 9.64 16.65
C ALA A 86 -11.49 10.87 17.57
N GLU A 87 -12.45 10.99 18.48
CA GLU A 87 -12.61 12.17 19.35
C GLU A 87 -12.24 11.85 20.80
N GLU A 88 -12.38 10.58 21.18
CA GLU A 88 -12.17 10.12 22.54
C GLU A 88 -10.72 9.68 22.77
N VAL A 89 -10.25 9.83 24.01
CA VAL A 89 -8.95 9.33 24.41
C VAL A 89 -9.01 7.81 24.55
N CYS A 90 -8.37 7.10 23.62
CA CYS A 90 -8.22 5.65 23.71
C CYS A 90 -7.45 5.23 24.97
N PRO A 91 -7.69 4.02 25.48
CA PRO A 91 -6.94 3.49 26.62
C PRO A 91 -5.44 3.48 26.36
N VAL A 92 -4.66 3.83 27.37
CA VAL A 92 -3.21 3.60 27.35
C VAL A 92 -2.96 2.11 27.56
N PHE A 93 -2.31 1.47 26.60
CA PHE A 93 -1.90 0.06 26.71
C PHE A 93 -0.38 -0.04 26.63
N LEU A 94 0.28 -0.20 27.78
CA LEU A 94 1.73 -0.24 27.87
C LEU A 94 2.25 -1.60 27.40
N SER A 95 2.69 -1.68 26.15
CA SER A 95 3.30 -2.86 25.55
C SER A 95 4.36 -2.44 24.51
N ASN A 96 5.19 -3.39 24.08
CA ASN A 96 6.13 -3.21 22.97
C ASN A 96 5.46 -3.44 21.59
N ALA A 97 4.15 -3.71 21.58
CA ALA A 97 3.39 -3.97 20.36
C ALA A 97 3.45 -2.77 19.41
N ALA A 98 3.50 -3.06 18.10
CA ALA A 98 3.30 -2.05 17.08
C ALA A 98 1.92 -1.40 17.26
N ARG A 99 1.79 -0.12 16.88
CA ARG A 99 0.54 0.63 17.05
C ARG A 99 0.05 1.24 15.76
N MET A 100 -1.25 1.10 15.52
CA MET A 100 -1.98 1.80 14.46
C MET A 100 -3.17 2.54 15.04
N HIS A 101 -3.55 3.60 14.34
CA HIS A 101 -4.70 4.43 14.70
C HIS A 101 -5.65 4.54 13.52
N TRP A 102 -6.87 4.04 13.70
CA TRP A 102 -7.94 4.11 12.72
C TRP A 102 -9.06 4.97 13.30
N PRO A 103 -8.98 6.30 13.18
CA PRO A 103 -9.98 7.19 13.76
C PRO A 103 -11.33 6.91 13.09
N LEU A 104 -12.28 6.45 13.90
CA LEU A 104 -13.66 6.20 13.52
C LEU A 104 -14.58 7.00 14.41
N GLN A 105 -15.47 7.75 13.78
CA GLN A 105 -16.57 8.40 14.49
C GLN A 105 -17.38 7.35 15.26
N ASP A 106 -17.82 7.68 16.48
CA ASP A 106 -18.66 6.76 17.24
C ASP A 106 -20.01 6.58 16.52
N PRO A 107 -20.38 5.35 16.13
CA PRO A 107 -21.70 5.11 15.54
C PRO A 107 -22.84 5.26 16.57
N ASP A 108 -22.58 5.10 17.87
CA ASP A 108 -23.57 5.25 18.95
C ASP A 108 -23.68 6.72 19.38
N ARG A 109 -24.05 7.61 18.46
CA ARG A 109 -24.15 9.06 18.72
C ARG A 109 -25.33 9.39 19.65
N LYS A 110 -25.12 9.22 20.95
CA LYS A 110 -26.16 9.26 21.99
C LYS A 110 -26.98 10.56 22.07
N ASN A 111 -26.45 11.66 21.54
CA ASN A 111 -27.08 12.98 21.62
C ASN A 111 -27.91 13.35 20.36
N GLU A 112 -28.12 12.40 19.45
CA GLU A 112 -28.91 12.62 18.24
C GLU A 112 -30.27 11.91 18.36
N ASP A 113 -31.36 12.62 18.01
CA ASP A 113 -32.70 12.05 17.89
C ASP A 113 -32.81 11.32 16.54
N LEU A 114 -32.36 10.08 16.53
CA LEU A 114 -32.30 9.22 15.34
C LEU A 114 -33.29 8.07 15.46
N SER A 115 -33.95 7.75 14.36
CA SER A 115 -34.67 6.49 14.18
C SER A 115 -33.72 5.28 14.26
N ASP A 116 -34.27 4.10 14.54
CA ASP A 116 -33.50 2.85 14.57
C ASP A 116 -32.75 2.59 13.26
N ASP A 117 -33.35 2.94 12.11
CA ASP A 117 -32.73 2.77 10.79
C ASP A 117 -31.56 3.73 10.57
N GLU A 118 -31.69 4.99 10.99
CA GLU A 118 -30.61 5.98 10.92
C GLU A 118 -29.45 5.59 11.84
N ARG A 119 -29.76 5.14 13.07
CA ARG A 119 -28.74 4.58 13.98
C ARG A 119 -28.03 3.42 13.33
N LEU A 120 -28.77 2.43 12.82
CA LEU A 120 -28.18 1.25 12.19
C LEU A 120 -27.30 1.64 10.98
N SER A 121 -27.68 2.66 10.21
CA SER A 121 -26.86 3.19 9.11
C SER A 121 -25.49 3.71 9.57
N HIS A 122 -25.40 4.37 10.73
CA HIS A 122 -24.12 4.77 11.32
C HIS A 122 -23.25 3.55 11.66
N PHE A 123 -23.84 2.49 12.21
CA PHE A 123 -23.11 1.24 12.50
C PHE A 123 -22.62 0.55 11.23
N ARG A 124 -23.45 0.48 10.18
CA ARG A 124 -23.05 -0.05 8.86
C ARG A 124 -21.87 0.73 8.29
N THR A 125 -21.91 2.05 8.37
CA THR A 125 -20.81 2.92 7.91
C THR A 125 -19.50 2.60 8.64
N ALA A 126 -19.54 2.52 9.97
CA ALA A 126 -18.36 2.18 10.77
C ALA A 126 -17.85 0.76 10.47
N ARG A 127 -18.76 -0.23 10.40
CA ARG A 127 -18.47 -1.62 10.03
C ARG A 127 -17.73 -1.70 8.69
N ASP A 128 -18.26 -1.06 7.66
CA ASP A 128 -17.72 -1.14 6.30
C ASP A 128 -16.36 -0.43 6.20
N GLN A 129 -16.17 0.67 6.93
CA GLN A 129 -14.87 1.33 7.05
C GLN A 129 -13.84 0.46 7.78
N ILE A 130 -14.22 -0.25 8.84
CA ILE A 130 -13.35 -1.20 9.54
C ILE A 130 -12.98 -2.35 8.60
N ARG A 131 -13.97 -2.93 7.91
CA ARG A 131 -13.76 -4.04 6.99
C ARG A 131 -12.74 -3.69 5.90
N ARG A 132 -12.90 -2.55 5.23
CA ARG A 132 -11.95 -2.11 4.18
C ARG A 132 -10.53 -1.93 4.71
N ARG A 133 -10.37 -1.41 5.93
CA ARG A 133 -9.04 -1.28 6.55
C ARG A 133 -8.45 -2.65 6.92
N LEU A 134 -9.27 -3.59 7.37
CA LEU A 134 -8.84 -4.97 7.64
C LEU A 134 -8.44 -5.71 6.36
N GLU A 135 -9.16 -5.52 5.25
CA GLU A 135 -8.81 -6.11 3.95
C GLU A 135 -7.43 -5.63 3.49
N VAL A 136 -7.13 -4.34 3.64
CA VAL A 136 -5.79 -3.80 3.36
C VAL A 136 -4.76 -4.35 4.35
N LEU A 137 -5.06 -4.38 5.65
CA LEU A 137 -4.16 -4.93 6.65
C LEU A 137 -3.82 -6.40 6.35
N ALA A 138 -4.82 -7.20 5.96
CA ALA A 138 -4.65 -8.59 5.55
C ALA A 138 -3.78 -8.73 4.30
N ALA A 139 -4.00 -7.90 3.27
CA ALA A 139 -3.17 -7.89 2.08
C ALA A 139 -1.71 -7.49 2.34
N LEU A 140 -1.46 -6.75 3.43
CA LEU A 140 -0.12 -6.34 3.87
C LEU A 140 0.54 -7.34 4.84
N ARG A 141 -0.20 -8.35 5.32
CA ARG A 141 0.40 -9.47 6.05
C ARG A 141 1.21 -10.31 5.09
N GLU A 142 2.39 -10.73 5.54
CA GLU A 142 3.21 -11.71 4.81
C GLU A 142 3.60 -11.30 3.39
N VAL A 143 3.63 -9.99 3.09
CA VAL A 143 4.21 -9.50 1.83
C VAL A 143 5.65 -10.00 1.73
N GLY A 144 5.92 -10.76 0.67
CA GLY A 144 7.23 -11.34 0.39
C GLY A 144 8.33 -10.29 0.27
N GLU A 145 9.57 -10.76 0.15
CA GLU A 145 10.72 -9.87 0.00
C GLU A 145 10.58 -8.95 -1.22
N GLY A 146 10.70 -7.65 -0.97
CA GLY A 146 10.67 -6.61 -1.99
C GLY A 146 11.96 -6.52 -2.80
N LEU A 147 12.06 -5.45 -3.60
CA LEU A 147 13.27 -5.11 -4.33
C LEU A 147 14.29 -4.41 -3.41
N GLU A 148 15.54 -4.34 -3.85
CA GLU A 148 16.57 -3.47 -3.27
C GLU A 148 16.77 -2.23 -4.17
N PRO A 149 15.97 -1.17 -4.00
CA PRO A 149 16.00 -0.02 -4.91
C PRO A 149 17.21 0.89 -4.71
N GLN A 150 17.82 1.32 -5.81
CA GLN A 150 18.86 2.34 -5.85
C GLN A 150 18.31 3.74 -6.16
N GLU A 151 17.36 3.83 -7.09
CA GLU A 151 16.77 5.08 -7.57
C GLU A 151 15.30 4.82 -7.93
N PHE A 152 14.43 5.77 -7.61
CA PHE A 152 13.06 5.79 -8.09
C PHE A 152 12.97 6.51 -9.43
N HIS A 153 12.21 5.96 -10.37
CA HIS A 153 11.95 6.57 -11.65
C HIS A 153 10.46 6.90 -11.80
N ALA A 154 10.16 8.08 -12.33
CA ALA A 154 8.83 8.39 -12.78
C ALA A 154 8.87 9.15 -14.10
N SER A 155 8.00 8.75 -15.01
CA SER A 155 7.82 9.39 -16.30
C SER A 155 6.38 9.83 -16.44
N ILE A 156 6.16 11.11 -16.72
CA ILE A 156 4.83 11.68 -16.92
C ILE A 156 4.75 12.42 -18.26
N ARG A 157 3.55 12.48 -18.81
CA ARG A 157 3.23 13.30 -19.98
C ARG A 157 2.72 14.66 -19.54
N VAL A 158 3.22 15.70 -20.20
CA VAL A 158 2.83 17.09 -19.95
C VAL A 158 2.27 17.74 -21.22
N PRO A 159 1.24 18.60 -21.10
CA PRO A 159 0.69 19.32 -22.24
C PRO A 159 1.63 20.41 -22.75
N ASP A 160 2.47 20.97 -21.88
CA ASP A 160 3.48 21.97 -22.20
C ASP A 160 4.82 21.58 -21.54
N LEU A 161 5.78 21.19 -22.37
CA LEU A 161 7.08 20.73 -21.92
C LEU A 161 7.91 21.85 -21.28
N ALA A 162 7.82 23.07 -21.78
CA ALA A 162 8.60 24.20 -21.29
C ALA A 162 8.07 24.69 -19.94
N ALA A 163 6.75 24.84 -19.82
CA ALA A 163 6.11 25.17 -18.55
C ALA A 163 6.36 24.07 -17.50
N GLY A 164 6.22 22.80 -17.90
CA GLY A 164 6.53 21.65 -17.04
C GLY A 164 7.98 21.64 -16.58
N ALA A 165 8.94 21.83 -17.50
CA ALA A 165 10.36 21.87 -17.17
C ALA A 165 10.69 22.93 -16.12
N ARG A 166 10.14 24.14 -16.28
CA ARG A 166 10.33 25.24 -15.32
C ARG A 166 9.75 24.88 -13.94
N PHE A 167 8.54 24.34 -13.90
CA PHE A 167 7.89 23.97 -12.64
C PHE A 167 8.67 22.88 -11.90
N TYR A 168 9.02 21.79 -12.59
CA TYR A 168 9.72 20.66 -11.98
C TYR A 168 11.18 20.96 -11.65
N ALA A 169 11.85 21.88 -12.36
CA ALA A 169 13.16 22.37 -11.95
C ALA A 169 13.10 23.08 -10.58
N TRP A 170 12.08 23.92 -10.37
CA TRP A 170 11.85 24.57 -9.07
C TRP A 170 11.47 23.54 -7.98
N LEU A 171 10.53 22.64 -8.28
CA LEU A 171 10.02 21.66 -7.32
C LEU A 171 11.11 20.68 -6.86
N LEU A 172 11.89 20.15 -7.80
CA LEU A 172 12.96 19.19 -7.52
C LEU A 172 14.25 19.85 -7.03
N GLY A 173 14.34 21.19 -7.11
CA GLY A 173 15.53 21.95 -6.72
C GLY A 173 16.76 21.66 -7.58
N VAL A 174 16.58 21.15 -8.80
CA VAL A 174 17.67 20.77 -9.72
C VAL A 174 17.41 21.28 -11.14
N THR A 175 18.48 21.62 -11.84
CA THR A 175 18.40 21.87 -13.28
C THR A 175 18.19 20.55 -14.05
N PRO A 176 17.48 20.56 -15.19
CA PRO A 176 17.38 19.37 -16.03
C PRO A 176 18.75 18.81 -16.40
N LYS A 177 18.88 17.47 -16.36
CA LYS A 177 20.08 16.74 -16.81
C LYS A 177 20.20 16.77 -18.34
N ALA A 178 19.08 16.52 -19.04
CA ALA A 178 19.03 16.54 -20.49
C ALA A 178 17.63 16.91 -20.97
N TRP A 179 17.52 17.46 -22.17
CA TRP A 179 16.23 17.72 -22.80
C TRP A 179 16.32 17.73 -24.32
N THR A 180 15.16 17.53 -24.94
CA THR A 180 14.92 17.70 -26.38
C THR A 180 13.59 18.42 -26.57
N HIS A 181 13.14 18.58 -27.82
CA HIS A 181 11.78 19.02 -28.11
C HIS A 181 10.68 18.03 -27.67
N ARG A 182 11.06 16.84 -27.18
CA ARG A 182 10.14 15.73 -26.86
C ARG A 182 10.16 15.34 -25.38
N TYR A 183 11.24 15.64 -24.67
CA TYR A 183 11.38 15.24 -23.28
C TYR A 183 12.32 16.14 -22.50
N VAL A 184 12.21 16.09 -21.17
CA VAL A 184 13.12 16.71 -20.20
C VAL A 184 13.38 15.71 -19.09
N THR A 185 14.64 15.48 -18.73
CA THR A 185 15.03 14.56 -17.66
C THR A 185 15.67 15.32 -16.50
N PHE A 186 15.39 14.86 -15.29
CA PHE A 186 15.94 15.38 -14.04
C PHE A 186 16.53 14.21 -13.26
N VAL A 187 17.66 14.45 -12.58
CA VAL A 187 18.22 13.51 -11.61
C VAL A 187 18.44 14.27 -10.32
N SER A 188 17.83 13.79 -9.24
CA SER A 188 17.97 14.37 -7.92
C SER A 188 18.57 13.32 -6.99
N GLU A 189 19.84 13.50 -6.63
CA GLU A 189 20.54 12.63 -5.68
C GLU A 189 19.90 12.70 -4.28
N ALA A 190 19.53 13.90 -3.84
CA ALA A 190 18.87 14.13 -2.55
C ALA A 190 17.54 13.38 -2.43
N LEU A 191 16.80 13.25 -3.54
CA LEU A 191 15.54 12.51 -3.60
C LEU A 191 15.70 11.07 -4.12
N ARG A 192 16.91 10.67 -4.49
CA ARG A 192 17.21 9.41 -5.21
C ARG A 192 16.21 9.15 -6.34
N THR A 193 15.96 10.16 -7.16
CA THR A 193 14.93 10.13 -8.19
C THR A 193 15.46 10.53 -9.57
N ASN A 194 15.08 9.75 -10.58
CA ASN A 194 15.17 10.11 -12.00
C ASN A 194 13.77 10.43 -12.54
N PHE A 195 13.51 11.69 -12.86
CA PHE A 195 12.19 12.17 -13.25
C PHE A 195 12.18 12.62 -14.70
N VAL A 196 11.18 12.19 -15.47
CA VAL A 196 11.11 12.46 -16.91
C VAL A 196 9.76 13.08 -17.28
N LEU A 197 9.83 14.20 -17.97
CA LEU A 197 8.70 14.82 -18.65
C LEU A 197 8.72 14.42 -20.13
N LEU A 198 7.57 14.02 -20.65
CA LEU A 198 7.36 13.69 -22.05
C LEU A 198 6.28 14.60 -22.63
N VAL A 199 6.44 15.03 -23.88
CA VAL A 199 5.36 15.74 -24.58
C VAL A 199 4.13 14.85 -24.76
N SER A 200 2.95 15.43 -24.57
CA SER A 200 1.70 14.77 -24.93
C SER A 200 1.39 14.96 -26.41
N ASP A 201 2.09 14.26 -27.30
CA ASP A 201 1.43 13.55 -28.41
C ASP A 201 0.75 14.28 -29.59
N GLY A 202 0.23 15.49 -29.35
CA GLY A 202 -1.10 15.87 -29.88
C GLY A 202 -2.26 15.01 -29.34
N LYS A 203 -2.05 14.23 -28.27
CA LYS A 203 -3.07 13.34 -27.69
C LYS A 203 -3.76 14.04 -26.53
N GLU A 204 -5.08 14.02 -26.51
CA GLU A 204 -5.85 14.42 -25.33
C GLU A 204 -5.41 13.56 -24.15
N LEU A 205 -4.90 14.21 -23.10
CA LEU A 205 -4.54 13.50 -21.88
C LEU A 205 -5.85 13.03 -21.25
N HIS A 206 -6.07 11.71 -21.23
CA HIS A 206 -7.01 11.12 -20.29
C HIS A 206 -6.59 11.49 -18.85
N GLN A 207 -7.45 11.20 -17.88
CA GLN A 207 -7.29 11.54 -16.46
C GLN A 207 -5.95 11.11 -15.82
N ASP A 208 -5.15 10.30 -16.51
CA ASP A 208 -3.84 9.83 -16.08
C ASP A 208 -2.70 10.41 -16.94
N THR A 209 -1.89 11.28 -16.34
CA THR A 209 -0.66 11.82 -16.95
C THR A 209 0.52 10.88 -16.80
N LEU A 210 0.39 9.84 -15.97
CA LEU A 210 1.44 8.86 -15.76
C LEU A 210 1.75 8.12 -17.06
N TYR A 211 3.02 8.11 -17.44
CA TYR A 211 3.50 7.27 -18.54
C TYR A 211 3.94 5.91 -18.01
N HIS A 212 4.85 5.91 -17.03
CA HIS A 212 5.21 4.73 -16.24
C HIS A 212 5.96 5.16 -14.97
N LEU A 213 6.06 4.23 -14.03
CA LEU A 213 6.99 4.30 -12.91
C LEU A 213 8.15 3.33 -13.14
N GLY A 214 9.25 3.52 -12.44
CA GLY A 214 10.31 2.54 -12.45
C GLY A 214 11.19 2.56 -11.21
N VAL A 215 12.04 1.56 -11.11
CA VAL A 215 12.98 1.36 -10.02
C VAL A 215 14.29 0.84 -10.59
N ASP A 216 15.37 1.57 -10.35
CA ASP A 216 16.73 1.07 -10.60
C ASP A 216 17.10 0.09 -9.49
N VAL A 217 17.49 -1.13 -9.85
CA VAL A 217 17.96 -2.19 -8.93
C VAL A 217 19.46 -2.45 -9.09
N GLY A 218 20.15 -1.67 -9.93
CA GLY A 218 21.60 -1.54 -9.95
C GLY A 218 22.41 -2.66 -10.61
N SER A 219 21.82 -3.83 -10.87
CA SER A 219 22.53 -4.91 -11.57
C SER A 219 21.61 -5.79 -12.43
N ARG A 220 22.22 -6.41 -13.45
CA ARG A 220 21.59 -7.44 -14.27
C ARG A 220 20.97 -8.56 -13.43
N GLN A 221 21.71 -9.07 -12.44
CA GLN A 221 21.24 -10.15 -11.57
C GLN A 221 20.00 -9.72 -10.77
N ALA A 222 19.99 -8.51 -10.21
CA ALA A 222 18.83 -8.02 -9.46
C ALA A 222 17.56 -7.89 -10.33
N VAL A 223 17.68 -7.60 -11.63
CA VAL A 223 16.56 -7.62 -12.58
C VAL A 223 16.05 -9.04 -12.82
N ILE A 224 16.95 -10.02 -12.95
CA ILE A 224 16.60 -11.46 -13.08
C ILE A 224 15.90 -11.94 -11.80
N ASP A 225 16.46 -11.65 -10.63
CA ASP A 225 15.87 -12.01 -9.35
C ASP A 225 14.49 -11.37 -9.17
N ALA A 226 14.33 -10.11 -9.59
CA ALA A 226 13.04 -9.42 -9.60
C ALA A 226 12.01 -10.12 -10.51
N HIS A 227 12.44 -10.67 -11.66
CA HIS A 227 11.56 -11.43 -12.53
C HIS A 227 11.06 -12.71 -11.86
N HIS A 228 11.94 -13.48 -11.23
CA HIS A 228 11.56 -14.69 -10.50
C HIS A 228 10.65 -14.37 -9.31
N ARG A 229 10.99 -13.33 -8.52
CA ARG A 229 10.14 -12.85 -7.42
C ARG A 229 8.76 -12.44 -7.92
N ALA A 230 8.69 -11.67 -9.02
CA ALA A 230 7.42 -11.25 -9.60
C ALA A 230 6.56 -12.44 -10.05
N ARG A 231 7.18 -13.42 -10.71
CA ARG A 231 6.51 -14.66 -11.13
C ARG A 231 5.99 -15.46 -9.94
N ASN A 232 6.81 -15.66 -8.91
CA ASN A 232 6.45 -16.41 -7.71
C ASN A 232 5.32 -15.74 -6.92
N ALA A 233 5.31 -14.41 -6.88
CA ALA A 233 4.25 -13.63 -6.25
C ALA A 233 2.98 -13.49 -7.11
N GLY A 234 2.97 -14.02 -8.34
CA GLY A 234 1.82 -13.93 -9.25
C GLY A 234 1.60 -12.53 -9.85
N TRP A 235 2.60 -11.65 -9.83
CA TRP A 235 2.50 -10.32 -10.44
C TRP A 235 2.48 -10.40 -11.97
N THR A 236 1.77 -9.47 -12.61
CA THR A 236 1.61 -9.46 -14.06
C THR A 236 2.88 -8.97 -14.75
N ILE A 237 3.60 -9.87 -15.42
CA ILE A 237 4.77 -9.53 -16.24
C ILE A 237 4.30 -9.08 -17.62
N HIS A 238 4.53 -7.80 -17.95
CA HIS A 238 4.21 -7.23 -19.26
C HIS A 238 5.27 -7.57 -20.31
N LYS A 239 6.56 -7.48 -19.94
CA LYS A 239 7.68 -7.92 -20.76
C LYS A 239 8.68 -8.64 -19.86
N PRO A 240 9.20 -9.81 -20.27
CA PRO A 240 10.16 -10.55 -19.45
C PRO A 240 11.45 -9.75 -19.24
N ALA A 241 12.23 -10.16 -18.24
CA ALA A 241 13.55 -9.60 -18.04
C ALA A 241 14.38 -9.80 -19.30
N ARG A 242 14.93 -8.70 -19.83
CA ARG A 242 15.72 -8.69 -21.06
C ARG A 242 16.71 -7.53 -21.06
N THR A 243 17.77 -7.65 -21.84
CA THR A 243 18.66 -6.54 -22.17
C THR A 243 18.16 -5.85 -23.44
N THR A 244 18.01 -4.53 -23.40
CA THR A 244 17.67 -3.70 -24.55
C THR A 244 18.85 -2.82 -24.94
N TRP A 245 19.01 -2.62 -26.25
CA TRP A 245 20.16 -1.90 -26.82
C TRP A 245 19.76 -0.62 -27.56
N ARG A 246 18.48 -0.50 -27.93
CA ARG A 246 17.93 0.65 -28.64
C ARG A 246 17.39 1.67 -27.63
N GLY A 247 17.67 2.95 -27.87
CA GLY A 247 17.32 4.02 -26.92
C GLY A 247 18.36 4.11 -25.81
N THR A 248 17.93 4.15 -24.56
CA THR A 248 18.82 4.00 -23.40
C THR A 248 19.04 2.50 -23.17
N PRO A 249 20.27 1.96 -23.35
CA PRO A 249 20.51 0.55 -23.12
C PRO A 249 20.33 0.19 -21.64
N LEU A 250 19.53 -0.85 -21.35
CA LEU A 250 19.18 -1.28 -19.98
C LEU A 250 19.06 -2.80 -19.90
N HIS A 251 19.31 -3.36 -18.72
CA HIS A 251 18.64 -4.59 -18.30
C HIS A 251 17.29 -4.16 -17.74
N GLU A 252 16.19 -4.72 -18.24
CA GLU A 252 14.86 -4.25 -17.88
C GLU A 252 13.85 -5.40 -17.77
N LEU A 253 12.92 -5.23 -16.84
CA LEU A 253 11.74 -6.04 -16.61
C LEU A 253 10.55 -5.09 -16.57
N TRP A 254 9.47 -5.40 -17.30
CA TRP A 254 8.25 -4.59 -17.24
C TRP A 254 7.13 -5.39 -16.59
N LEU A 255 6.54 -4.81 -15.55
CA LEU A 255 5.35 -5.32 -14.88
C LEU A 255 4.14 -4.43 -15.19
N LYS A 256 2.95 -4.94 -14.88
CA LYS A 256 1.74 -4.16 -14.67
C LYS A 256 1.32 -4.24 -13.22
N ASP A 257 1.07 -3.10 -12.60
CA ASP A 257 0.41 -3.06 -11.30
C ASP A 257 -1.06 -3.52 -11.43
N PRO A 258 -1.78 -3.74 -10.31
CA PRO A 258 -3.19 -4.13 -10.34
C PRO A 258 -4.12 -3.13 -11.06
N GLY A 259 -3.71 -1.86 -11.18
CA GLY A 259 -4.43 -0.80 -11.92
C GLY A 259 -4.10 -0.76 -13.42
N GLY A 260 -3.11 -1.54 -13.87
CA GLY A 260 -2.64 -1.59 -15.25
C GLY A 260 -1.53 -0.60 -15.60
N ASN A 261 -1.00 0.15 -14.62
CA ASN A 261 0.14 1.04 -14.82
C ASN A 261 1.39 0.23 -15.15
N LEU A 262 2.21 0.74 -16.06
CA LEU A 262 3.48 0.14 -16.41
C LEU A 262 4.52 0.45 -15.33
N ILE A 263 5.23 -0.58 -14.89
CA ILE A 263 6.30 -0.49 -13.91
C ILE A 263 7.57 -1.08 -14.52
N GLU A 264 8.61 -0.27 -14.66
CA GLU A 264 9.92 -0.68 -15.16
C GLU A 264 10.88 -0.98 -14.01
N ILE A 265 11.37 -2.20 -13.91
CA ILE A 265 12.47 -2.55 -13.00
C ILE A 265 13.71 -2.67 -13.88
N TYR A 266 14.72 -1.83 -13.65
CA TYR A 266 15.86 -1.75 -14.55
C TYR A 266 17.20 -1.70 -13.83
N ALA A 267 18.26 -1.94 -14.60
CA ALA A 267 19.63 -1.63 -14.23
C ALA A 267 20.36 -1.12 -15.47
N ARG A 268 21.24 -0.14 -15.30
CA ARG A 268 22.10 0.34 -16.39
C ARG A 268 23.15 -0.72 -16.72
N LEU A 269 23.46 -0.87 -18.01
CA LEU A 269 24.57 -1.72 -18.43
C LEU A 269 25.89 -1.13 -17.95
N THR A 270 26.82 -2.01 -17.58
CA THR A 270 28.22 -1.64 -17.39
C THR A 270 28.90 -1.37 -18.74
N ASP A 271 30.05 -0.67 -18.72
CA ASP A 271 30.85 -0.45 -19.92
C ASP A 271 31.28 -1.77 -20.60
N ALA A 272 31.51 -2.81 -19.79
CA ALA A 272 31.84 -4.15 -20.29
C ALA A 272 30.65 -4.78 -21.04
N GLU A 273 29.45 -4.74 -20.46
CA GLU A 273 28.23 -5.27 -21.09
C GLU A 273 27.85 -4.48 -22.35
N LEU A 274 28.07 -3.16 -22.37
CA LEU A 274 27.91 -2.34 -23.57
C LEU A 274 28.86 -2.77 -24.69
N GLY A 275 30.07 -3.22 -24.34
CA GLY A 275 31.03 -3.79 -25.29
C GLY A 275 30.58 -5.11 -25.93
N GLU A 276 29.62 -5.81 -25.30
CA GLU A 276 29.03 -7.06 -25.79
C GLU A 276 27.76 -6.85 -26.64
N MET A 277 27.43 -5.60 -26.98
CA MET A 277 26.23 -5.26 -27.76
C MET A 277 26.21 -6.01 -29.10
N PRO A 278 25.14 -6.76 -29.41
CA PRO A 278 25.01 -7.48 -30.67
C PRO A 278 24.79 -6.49 -31.83
N ALA A 279 25.27 -6.87 -33.02
CA ALA A 279 25.22 -6.02 -34.20
C ALA A 279 23.79 -5.66 -34.66
N ASP A 280 22.83 -6.55 -34.44
CA ASP A 280 21.41 -6.34 -34.78
C ASP A 280 20.64 -5.51 -33.73
N GLN A 281 21.25 -5.33 -32.54
CA GLN A 281 20.66 -4.65 -31.38
C GLN A 281 19.31 -5.23 -30.96
N GLU A 282 19.05 -6.51 -31.26
CA GLU A 282 17.82 -7.16 -30.85
C GLU A 282 17.85 -7.47 -29.33
N PRO A 283 16.71 -7.38 -28.63
CA PRO A 283 16.68 -7.61 -27.19
C PRO A 283 17.09 -9.05 -26.82
N LEU A 284 17.95 -9.18 -25.81
CA LEU A 284 18.38 -10.47 -25.28
C LEU A 284 17.55 -10.84 -24.04
N VAL A 285 16.77 -11.92 -24.09
CA VAL A 285 15.98 -12.38 -22.92
C VAL A 285 16.92 -12.90 -21.84
N LEU A 286 16.67 -12.50 -20.59
CA LEU A 286 17.46 -12.87 -19.41
C LEU A 286 16.78 -13.92 -18.54
N ALA A 287 15.44 -13.97 -18.55
CA ALA A 287 14.62 -14.79 -17.64
C ALA A 287 14.67 -16.32 -17.86
N GLU A 288 15.38 -16.77 -18.90
CA GLU A 288 15.60 -18.19 -19.19
C GLU A 288 16.99 -18.69 -18.74
N ALA A 289 17.83 -17.78 -18.21
CA ALA A 289 19.20 -18.05 -17.77
C ALA A 289 19.30 -18.32 -16.27
#